data_AF-A0A0G9HHX6-F1
#
_entry.id   AF-A0A0G9HHX6-F1
#
_cell.length_a   1.000
_cell.length_b   1.000
_cell.length_c   1.000
_cell.angle_alpha   90.00
_cell.angle_beta   90.00
_cell.angle_gamma   90.00
#
_symmetry.space_group_name_H-M   'P 1'
#
loop_
_entity.id
_entity.type
_entity.pdbx_description
1 polymer ?
#
loop_
_entity_poly.entity_id
_entity_poly.type
_entity_poly.pdbx_seq_one_letter_code
_entity_poly.pdbx_strand_id
1 'polypeptide(L)'
;MGDIIFDAVAMNEAAVAGDLDESRFRARRIASLAAPEGFDGIAEAAYQLSRLLGPPGSEPQPGYGAAMVAISNEIDLVFGDA
;
A
#
# COMPACT_ATOMS: atom_id res chain seq x y z
N MET A 1 4.37 -6.52 11.27
CA MET A 1 2.90 -6.70 11.21
C MET A 1 2.14 -5.42 11.57
N GLY A 2 2.17 -4.94 12.83
CA GLY A 2 1.43 -3.73 13.23
C GLY A 2 1.74 -2.48 12.41
N ASP A 3 3.01 -2.25 12.07
CA ASP A 3 3.43 -1.14 11.21
C ASP A 3 2.88 -1.22 9.78
N ILE A 4 2.72 -2.43 9.24
CA ILE A 4 2.16 -2.65 7.89
C ILE A 4 0.68 -2.27 7.88
N ILE A 5 -0.09 -2.70 8.89
CA ILE A 5 -1.51 -2.38 9.02
C ILE A 5 -1.68 -0.87 9.23
N PHE A 6 -0.86 -0.27 10.10
CA PHE A 6 -0.89 1.18 10.34
C PHE A 6 -0.59 1.97 9.05
N ASP A 7 0.44 1.58 8.31
CA ASP A 7 0.77 2.23 7.05
C ASP A 7 -0.31 2.03 5.99
N ALA A 8 -0.97 0.87 5.93
CA ALA A 8 -2.07 0.63 4.99
C ALA A 8 -3.28 1.53 5.27
N VAL A 9 -3.65 1.73 6.55
CA VAL A 9 -4.71 2.67 6.94
C VAL A 9 -4.34 4.09 6.54
N ALA A 10 -3.17 4.56 6.97
CA ALA A 10 -2.78 5.94 6.73
C ALA A 10 -2.48 6.23 5.24
N MET A 11 -2.07 5.22 4.47
CA MET A 11 -1.93 5.30 3.01
C MET A 11 -3.27 5.59 2.32
N ASN A 12 -4.34 4.92 2.77
CA ASN A 12 -5.69 5.12 2.24
C ASN A 12 -6.25 6.49 2.66
N GLU A 13 -6.07 6.86 3.93
CA GLU A 13 -6.48 8.19 4.43
C GLU A 13 -5.79 9.32 3.67
N ALA A 14 -4.47 9.21 3.45
CA ALA A 14 -3.70 10.19 2.69
C ALA A 14 -4.22 10.32 1.26
N ALA A 15 -4.50 9.21 0.57
CA ALA A 15 -5.04 9.25 -0.78
C ALA A 15 -6.43 9.91 -0.86
N VAL A 16 -7.31 9.62 0.10
CA VAL A 16 -8.63 10.24 0.19
C VAL A 16 -8.52 11.75 0.50
N ALA A 17 -7.55 12.15 1.31
CA ALA A 17 -7.26 13.55 1.60
C ALA A 17 -6.55 14.30 0.46
N GLY A 18 -6.15 13.60 -0.61
CA GLY A 18 -5.38 14.16 -1.72
C GLY A 18 -3.88 14.30 -1.46
N ASP A 19 -3.39 13.81 -0.32
CA ASP A 19 -1.96 13.72 -0.01
C ASP A 19 -1.35 12.46 -0.65
N LEU A 20 -1.16 12.55 -1.96
CA LEU A 20 -0.66 11.42 -2.75
C LEU A 20 0.82 11.14 -2.51
N ASP A 21 1.60 12.11 -2.05
CA ASP A 21 3.00 11.90 -1.72
C ASP A 21 3.15 11.08 -0.43
N GLU A 22 2.31 11.34 0.57
CA GLU A 22 2.24 10.50 1.76
C GLU A 22 1.74 9.09 1.43
N SER A 23 0.73 8.97 0.56
CA SER A 23 0.27 7.66 0.08
C SER A 23 1.38 6.87 -0.63
N ARG A 24 2.18 7.53 -1.47
CA ARG A 24 3.37 6.92 -2.13
C ARG A 24 4.41 6.46 -1.13
N PHE A 25 4.71 7.31 -0.14
CA PHE A 25 5.69 7.00 0.89
C PHE A 25 5.27 5.73 1.65
N ARG A 26 4.02 5.67 2.09
CA ARG A 26 3.50 4.52 2.82
C ARG A 26 3.42 3.25 1.98
N ALA A 27 3.01 3.33 0.72
CA ALA A 27 3.03 2.17 -0.18
C ALA A 27 4.44 1.56 -0.32
N ARG A 28 5.48 2.41 -0.48
CA ARG A 28 6.87 1.92 -0.54
C ARG A 28 7.35 1.36 0.79
N ARG A 29 6.94 1.96 1.90
CA ARG A 29 7.27 1.48 3.24
C ARG A 29 6.63 0.12 3.53
N ILE A 30 5.36 -0.09 3.18
CA ILE A 30 4.68 -1.37 3.25
C ILE A 30 5.46 -2.44 2.48
N ALA A 31 5.82 -2.18 1.22
CA ALA A 31 6.59 -3.13 0.41
C ALA A 31 7.94 -3.48 1.08
N SER A 32 8.62 -2.47 1.64
CA SER A 32 9.93 -2.64 2.29
C SER A 32 9.85 -3.40 3.62
N LEU A 33 8.71 -3.30 4.33
CA LEU A 33 8.45 -4.02 5.58
C LEU A 33 7.97 -5.45 5.32
N ALA A 34 7.17 -5.66 4.26
CA ALA A 34 6.57 -6.95 3.94
C ALA A 34 7.59 -7.94 3.32
N ALA A 35 8.46 -7.47 2.43
CA ALA A 35 9.43 -8.31 1.73
C ALA A 35 10.37 -9.13 2.64
N PRO A 36 11.05 -8.57 3.67
CA PRO A 36 11.95 -9.36 4.52
C PRO A 36 11.22 -10.39 5.40
N GLU A 37 9.91 -10.22 5.62
CA GLU A 37 9.08 -11.13 6.40
C GLU A 37 8.47 -12.25 5.54
N GLY A 38 8.70 -12.25 4.21
CA GLY A 38 8.13 -13.23 3.28
C GLY A 38 6.63 -13.02 2.99
N PHE A 39 6.09 -11.84 3.27
CA PHE A 39 4.70 -11.49 2.92
C PHE A 39 4.62 -11.03 1.47
N ASP A 40 4.93 -11.94 0.54
CA ASP A 40 5.15 -11.63 -0.88
C ASP A 40 3.93 -10.97 -1.54
N GLY A 41 2.72 -11.42 -1.23
CA GLY A 41 1.48 -10.83 -1.76
C GLY A 41 1.29 -9.36 -1.33
N ILE A 42 1.52 -9.05 -0.06
CA ILE A 42 1.49 -7.68 0.46
C ILE A 42 2.57 -6.83 -0.23
N ALA A 43 3.79 -7.35 -0.34
CA ALA A 43 4.91 -6.64 -0.94
C ALA A 43 4.67 -6.32 -2.43
N GLU A 44 4.16 -7.30 -3.18
CA GLU A 44 3.84 -7.13 -4.60
C GLU A 44 2.70 -6.12 -4.80
N ALA A 45 1.60 -6.25 -4.05
CA ALA A 45 0.47 -5.33 -4.15
C ALA A 45 0.89 -3.88 -3.83
N ALA A 46 1.70 -3.70 -2.78
CA ALA A 46 2.23 -2.39 -2.40
C ALA A 46 3.19 -1.81 -3.43
N TYR A 47 4.02 -2.64 -4.05
CA TYR A 47 4.87 -2.23 -5.17
C TYR A 47 4.05 -1.80 -6.38
N GLN A 48 3.01 -2.56 -6.77
CA GLN A 48 2.14 -2.17 -7.88
C GLN A 48 1.40 -0.87 -7.62
N LEU A 49 0.89 -0.67 -6.40
CA LEU A 49 0.30 0.61 -6.01
C LEU A 49 1.30 1.76 -6.16
N SER A 50 2.54 1.59 -5.71
CA SER A 50 3.57 2.64 -5.83
C SER A 50 3.86 3.03 -7.30
N ARG A 51 3.72 2.08 -8.23
CA ARG A 51 3.84 2.34 -9.68
C ARG A 51 2.64 3.09 -10.23
N LEU A 52 1.44 2.71 -9.81
CA LEU A 52 0.20 3.34 -10.22
C LEU A 52 0.07 4.76 -9.67
N LEU A 53 0.50 5.01 -8.43
CA LEU A 53 0.59 6.37 -7.88
C LEU A 53 1.60 7.24 -8.64
N GLY A 54 2.57 6.64 -9.33
CA GLY A 54 3.55 7.37 -10.13
C GLY A 54 4.57 8.14 -9.30
N PRO A 55 5.45 8.92 -9.97
CA PRO A 55 6.46 9.72 -9.29
C PRO A 55 5.84 10.83 -8.42
N PRO A 56 6.60 11.39 -7.45
CA PRO A 56 6.14 12.51 -6.64
C PRO A 56 5.65 13.69 -7.49
N GLY A 57 4.55 14.32 -7.07
CA GLY A 57 3.93 15.43 -7.78
C GLY A 57 3.21 15.08 -9.10
N SER A 58 3.17 13.81 -9.52
CA SER A 58 2.36 13.40 -10.68
C SER A 58 0.93 13.05 -10.28
N GLU A 59 0.03 12.99 -11.26
CA GLU A 59 -1.28 12.36 -11.06
C GLU A 59 -1.12 10.82 -11.03
N PRO A 60 -1.94 10.11 -10.22
CA PRO A 60 -2.01 8.66 -10.25
C PRO A 60 -2.61 8.16 -11.55
N GLN A 61 -2.16 6.98 -11.97
CA GLN A 61 -2.76 6.24 -13.07
C GLN A 61 -4.09 5.60 -12.63
N PRO A 62 -5.04 5.38 -13.57
CA PRO A 62 -6.24 4.61 -13.30
C PRO A 62 -5.92 3.24 -12.68
N GLY A 63 -6.74 2.81 -11.73
CA GLY A 63 -6.58 1.52 -11.05
C GLY A 63 -5.82 1.56 -9.73
N TYR A 64 -5.26 2.69 -9.30
CA TYR A 64 -4.57 2.78 -8.00
C TYR A 64 -5.50 2.43 -6.82
N GLY A 65 -6.79 2.80 -6.88
CA GLY A 65 -7.77 2.40 -5.87
C GLY A 65 -8.01 0.89 -5.80
N ALA A 66 -7.97 0.20 -6.95
CA ALA A 66 -8.06 -1.27 -6.97
C ALA A 66 -6.79 -1.91 -6.36
N ALA A 67 -5.62 -1.32 -6.60
CA ALA A 67 -4.38 -1.76 -5.97
C ALA A 67 -4.36 -1.51 -4.44
N MET A 68 -4.98 -0.43 -3.97
CA MET A 68 -5.20 -0.20 -2.53
C MET A 68 -6.05 -1.31 -1.89
N VAL A 69 -7.14 -1.71 -2.56
CA VAL A 69 -7.97 -2.84 -2.11
C VAL A 69 -7.18 -4.15 -2.12
N ALA A 70 -6.33 -4.37 -3.13
CA ALA A 70 -5.48 -5.56 -3.18
C ALA A 70 -4.56 -5.67 -1.95
N ILE A 71 -3.95 -4.57 -1.51
CA ILE A 71 -3.14 -4.54 -0.28
C ILE A 71 -3.98 -4.95 0.94
N SER A 72 -5.18 -4.40 1.09
CA SER A 72 -6.07 -4.76 2.20
C SER A 72 -6.44 -6.25 2.19
N ASN A 73 -6.75 -6.81 1.01
CA ASN A 73 -7.07 -8.23 0.88
C ASN A 73 -5.88 -9.12 1.27
N GLU A 74 -4.66 -8.77 0.84
CA GLU A 74 -3.45 -9.52 1.21
C GLU A 74 -3.15 -9.42 2.71
N ILE A 75 -3.39 -8.25 3.32
CA ILE A 75 -3.32 -8.08 4.77
C ILE A 75 -4.33 -9.00 5.48
N ASP A 76 -5.57 -9.05 5.03
CA ASP A 76 -6.61 -9.92 5.60
C ASP A 76 -6.26 -11.41 5.42
N LEU A 77 -5.66 -11.80 4.29
CA LEU A 77 -5.21 -13.18 4.08
C LEU A 77 -4.09 -13.60 5.02
N VAL A 78 -3.13 -12.71 5.29
CA VAL A 78 -1.96 -13.03 6.13
C VAL A 78 -2.29 -12.86 7.62
N PHE A 79 -3.15 -11.91 7.98
CA PHE A 79 -3.34 -11.45 9.36
C PHE A 79 -4.80 -11.52 9.86
N GLY A 80 -5.77 -11.78 8.99
CA GLY A 80 -7.21 -11.69 9.30
C GLY A 80 -7.81 -12.91 9.99
N ASP A 81 -7.11 -14.05 10.03
CA ASP A 81 -7.50 -15.19 10.87
C ASP A 81 -6.74 -15.14 12.21
N ALA A 82 -7.40 -14.57 13.22
CA ALA A 82 -7.07 -14.69 14.65
C ALA A 82 -8.31 -15.05 15.46
#